data_AF-A0A8J3CG46-F1
#
_entry.id   AF-A0A8J3CG46-F1
#
_cell.length_a   1.000
_cell.length_b   1.000
_cell.length_c   1.000
_cell.angle_alpha   90.00
_cell.angle_beta   90.00
_cell.angle_gamma   90.00
#
_symmetry.space_group_name_H-M   'P 1'
#
loop_
_entity.id
_entity.type
_entity.pdbx_description
1 polymer ?
#
loop_
_entity_poly.entity_id
_entity_poly.type
_entity_poly.pdbx_seq_one_letter_code
_entity_poly.pdbx_strand_id
1 'polypeptide(L)'
;MSLADRLREPTKRPRSQCTFGLLLGRLEGADRKALDTALADERYTSRNIAEALQAEGYDMRAATVRRHRRGECSCEHQNKEHYQSRMKASPSHG
;
A
#
# COMPACT_ATOMS: atom_id res chain seq x y z
N MET A 1 9.12 27.85 -23.66
CA MET A 1 8.55 26.49 -23.60
C MET A 1 7.16 26.57 -22.99
N SER A 2 6.17 25.89 -23.58
CA SER A 2 4.77 25.93 -23.15
C SER A 2 4.44 24.82 -22.14
N LEU A 3 3.30 24.95 -21.43
CA LEU A 3 2.74 23.89 -20.59
C LEU A 3 2.49 22.60 -21.41
N ALA A 4 2.09 22.74 -22.68
CA ALA A 4 1.87 21.62 -23.59
C ALA A 4 3.16 20.84 -23.86
N ASP A 5 4.31 21.51 -23.89
CA ASP A 5 5.61 20.84 -24.06
C ASP A 5 5.99 20.02 -22.82
N ARG A 6 5.69 20.52 -21.61
CA ARG A 6 6.00 19.82 -20.35
C ARG A 6 5.12 18.58 -20.10
N LEU A 7 3.90 18.55 -20.64
CA LEU A 7 2.98 17.42 -20.49
C LEU A 7 3.20 16.31 -21.53
N ARG A 8 3.92 16.59 -22.61
CA ARG A 8 4.24 15.61 -23.67
C ARG A 8 5.29 14.59 -23.26
N GLU A 9 6.08 14.89 -22.23
CA GLU A 9 7.17 14.04 -21.80
C GLU A 9 6.67 13.08 -20.71
N PRO A 10 6.46 11.78 -21.01
CA PRO A 10 6.07 10.82 -20.00
C PRO A 10 7.23 10.63 -19.03
N THR A 11 7.16 11.32 -17.89
CA THR A 11 8.07 11.12 -16.75
C THR A 11 7.73 9.81 -16.07
N LYS A 12 8.00 8.68 -16.74
CA LYS A 12 7.88 7.34 -16.16
C LYS A 12 8.97 7.18 -15.10
N ARG A 13 8.76 7.77 -13.92
CA ARG A 13 9.44 7.30 -12.72
C ARG A 13 8.97 5.86 -12.49
N PRO A 14 9.87 4.90 -12.25
CA PRO A 14 9.48 3.54 -11.91
C PRO A 14 8.50 3.59 -10.74
N ARG A 15 7.44 2.77 -10.80
CA ARG A 15 6.38 2.76 -9.79
C ARG A 15 7.04 2.51 -8.44
N SER A 16 7.10 3.52 -7.59
CA SER A 16 7.61 3.35 -6.24
C SER A 16 6.76 2.29 -5.55
N GLN A 17 7.43 1.30 -4.95
CA GLN A 17 6.77 0.28 -4.15
C GLN A 17 5.94 0.98 -3.08
N CYS A 18 4.75 0.47 -2.78
CA CYS A 18 3.93 1.08 -1.75
C CYS A 18 4.66 1.00 -0.41
N THR A 19 5.03 2.16 0.15
CA THR A 19 5.72 2.25 1.44
C THR A 19 4.93 1.59 2.56
N PHE A 20 3.59 1.66 2.50
CA PHE A 20 2.74 0.96 3.45
C PHE A 20 2.83 -0.56 3.29
N GLY A 21 2.86 -1.07 2.06
CA GLY A 21 3.08 -2.50 1.78
C GLY A 21 4.44 -2.99 2.28
N LEU A 22 5.48 -2.15 2.18
CA LEU A 22 6.80 -2.45 2.72
C LEU A 22 6.80 -2.51 4.25
N LEU A 23 6.13 -1.57 4.91
CA LEU A 23 5.96 -1.60 6.37
C LEU A 23 5.22 -2.87 6.81
N LEU A 24 4.14 -3.19 6.12
CA LEU A 24 3.35 -4.39 6.35
C LEU A 24 4.19 -5.69 6.25
N GLY A 25 5.17 -5.74 5.36
CA GLY A 25 6.10 -6.87 5.26
C GLY A 25 7.20 -6.90 6.33
N ARG A 26 7.40 -5.80 7.09
CA ARG A 26 8.35 -5.72 8.20
C ARG A 26 7.71 -6.02 9.56
N LEU A 27 6.42 -5.74 9.68
CA LEU A 27 5.66 -6.05 10.89
C LEU A 27 5.31 -7.54 10.92
N GLU A 28 5.51 -8.17 12.07
CA GLU A 28 5.20 -9.58 12.28
C GLU A 28 4.25 -9.75 13.47
N GLY A 29 3.68 -10.95 13.60
CA GLY A 29 2.92 -11.36 14.80
C GLY A 29 1.79 -10.40 15.20
N ALA A 30 1.85 -9.94 16.45
CA ALA A 30 0.80 -9.14 17.08
C ALA A 30 0.64 -7.76 16.44
N ASP A 31 1.75 -7.08 16.12
CA ASP A 31 1.73 -5.73 15.56
C ASP A 31 1.11 -5.71 14.17
N ARG A 32 1.45 -6.72 13.36
CA ARG A 32 0.86 -6.90 12.03
C ARG A 32 -0.66 -7.06 12.13
N LYS A 33 -1.11 -7.92 13.04
CA LYS A 33 -2.54 -8.21 13.23
C LYS A 33 -3.29 -6.99 13.77
N ALA A 34 -2.69 -6.24 14.69
CA ALA A 34 -3.26 -5.01 15.22
C ALA A 34 -3.45 -3.96 14.11
N LEU A 35 -2.42 -3.78 13.26
CA LEU A 35 -2.49 -2.85 12.14
C LEU A 35 -3.53 -3.28 11.09
N ASP A 36 -3.58 -4.56 10.71
CA ASP A 36 -4.60 -5.06 9.78
C ASP A 36 -6.02 -4.85 10.33
N THR A 37 -6.22 -5.05 11.65
CA THR A 37 -7.51 -4.81 12.31
C THR A 37 -7.88 -3.33 12.26
N ALA A 38 -6.95 -2.44 12.58
CA ALA A 38 -7.17 -1.00 12.53
C ALA A 38 -7.46 -0.48 11.11
N LEU A 39 -6.90 -1.11 10.07
CA LEU A 39 -7.18 -0.74 8.67
C LEU A 39 -8.60 -1.10 8.23
N ALA A 40 -9.12 -2.22 8.74
CA ALA A 40 -10.48 -2.71 8.44
C ALA A 40 -11.57 -2.00 9.26
N ASP A 41 -11.23 -1.48 10.43
CA ASP A 41 -12.18 -0.80 11.31
C ASP A 41 -12.36 0.68 10.93
N GLU A 42 -13.62 1.08 10.70
CA GLU A 42 -14.00 2.44 10.31
C GLU A 42 -13.83 3.47 11.44
N ARG A 43 -13.76 3.01 12.70
CA ARG A 43 -13.53 3.87 13.87
C ARG A 43 -12.14 4.50 13.84
N TYR A 44 -11.17 3.86 13.19
CA TYR A 44 -9.83 4.40 13.04
C TYR A 44 -9.74 5.25 11.78
N THR A 45 -9.44 6.53 11.97
CA THR A 45 -9.14 7.42 10.84
C THR A 45 -7.76 7.10 10.26
N SER A 46 -7.57 7.38 8.96
CA SER A 46 -6.24 7.26 8.34
C SER A 46 -5.19 8.15 9.00
N ARG A 47 -5.61 9.22 9.67
CA ARG A 47 -4.74 10.11 10.44
C ARG A 47 -4.29 9.44 11.74
N ASN A 48 -5.22 8.89 12.52
CA ASN A 48 -4.89 8.22 13.78
C ASN A 48 -3.93 7.04 13.57
N ILE A 49 -4.16 6.25 12.51
CA ILE A 49 -3.25 5.14 12.15
C ILE A 49 -1.87 5.68 11.78
N ALA A 50 -1.78 6.76 11.01
CA ALA A 50 -0.50 7.36 10.65
C ALA A 50 0.25 7.93 11.86
N GLU A 51 -0.45 8.62 12.76
CA GLU A 51 0.13 9.16 14.00
C GLU A 51 0.66 8.04 14.91
N ALA A 52 -0.08 6.93 15.06
CA ALA A 52 0.39 5.77 15.80
C ALA A 52 1.66 5.16 15.18
N LEU A 53 1.69 5.00 13.85
CA LEU A 53 2.88 4.50 13.15
C LEU A 53 4.08 5.45 13.29
N GLN A 54 3.86 6.76 13.26
CA GLN A 54 4.90 7.76 13.47
C GLN A 54 5.46 7.75 14.89
N ALA A 55 4.61 7.52 15.90
CA ALA A 55 5.04 7.38 17.29
C ALA A 55 5.97 6.17 17.49
N GLU A 56 5.74 5.08 16.74
CA GLU A 56 6.61 3.90 16.70
C GLU A 56 7.86 4.08 15.80
N GLY A 57 8.08 5.28 15.26
CA GLY A 57 9.26 5.61 14.45
C GLY A 57 9.13 5.34 12.95
N TYR A 58 7.94 4.99 12.45
CA TYR A 58 7.71 4.81 11.01
C TYR A 58 7.29 6.11 10.33
N ASP A 59 8.03 6.55 9.31
CA ASP A 59 7.61 7.70 8.49
C ASP A 59 6.43 7.34 7.58
N MET A 60 5.22 7.45 8.14
CA MET A 60 3.97 7.13 7.47
C MET A 60 3.03 8.33 7.45
N ARG A 61 2.61 8.76 6.26
CA ARG A 61 1.65 9.86 6.10
C ARG A 61 0.22 9.34 6.01
N ALA A 62 -0.74 10.09 6.54
CA ALA A 62 -2.17 9.76 6.46
C ALA A 62 -2.68 9.56 5.02
N ALA A 63 -2.15 10.32 4.06
CA ALA A 63 -2.47 10.15 2.63
C ALA A 63 -2.04 8.78 2.10
N THR A 64 -0.89 8.26 2.55
CA THR A 64 -0.41 6.92 2.20
C THR A 64 -1.34 5.85 2.75
N VAL A 65 -1.74 5.97 4.02
CA VAL A 65 -2.71 5.05 4.66
C VAL A 65 -4.06 5.08 3.93
N ARG A 66 -4.58 6.26 3.60
CA ARG A 66 -5.85 6.42 2.86
C ARG A 66 -5.79 5.76 1.49
N ARG A 67 -4.72 6.00 0.72
CA ARG A 67 -4.52 5.36 -0.59
C ARG A 67 -4.43 3.85 -0.46
N HIS A 68 -3.73 3.36 0.57
CA HIS A 68 -3.62 1.93 0.83
C HIS A 68 -4.98 1.32 1.16
N ARG A 69 -5.79 1.94 2.03
CA ARG A 69 -7.14 1.45 2.39
C ARG A 69 -8.10 1.42 1.21
N ARG A 70 -7.95 2.33 0.25
CA ARG A 70 -8.78 2.41 -0.97
C ARG A 70 -8.29 1.55 -2.14
N GLY A 71 -7.17 0.85 -1.99
CA GLY A 71 -6.56 0.11 -3.11
C GLY A 71 -5.92 1.00 -4.18
N GLU A 72 -5.72 2.29 -3.90
CA GLU A 72 -5.04 3.25 -4.80
C GLU A 72 -3.50 3.18 -4.68
N CYS A 73 -2.98 2.16 -3.98
CA CYS A 73 -1.55 1.89 -3.87
C CYS A 73 -1.02 1.10 -5.07
N SER A 74 0.30 1.12 -5.26
CA SER A 74 1.01 0.22 -6.17
C SER A 74 1.19 -1.20 -5.62
N CYS A 75 0.75 -1.46 -4.38
CA CYS A 75 0.86 -2.76 -3.75
C CYS A 75 -0.23 -3.72 -4.17
N GLU A 76 0.15 -4.95 -4.52
CA GLU A 76 -0.75 -6.04 -4.92
C GLU A 76 -1.57 -6.63 -3.75
N HIS A 77 -1.53 -6.00 -2.56
CA HIS A 77 -2.05 -6.54 -1.30
C HIS A 77 -3.58 -6.44 -1.16
N GLN A 78 -4.25 -5.58 -1.94
CA GLN A 78 -5.71 -5.47 -1.94
C GLN A 78 -6.42 -6.52 -2.79
N ASN A 79 -5.67 -7.34 -3.53
CA ASN A 79 -6.25 -8.32 -4.44
C ASN A 79 -6.14 -9.73 -3.87
N LYS A 80 -6.60 -9.99 -2.63
CA LYS A 80 -6.55 -11.34 -2.05
C LYS A 80 -7.32 -12.37 -2.88
N GLU A 81 -8.41 -11.99 -3.55
CA GLU A 81 -9.10 -12.86 -4.52
C GLU A 81 -8.27 -13.11 -5.79
N HIS A 82 -7.50 -12.12 -6.24
CA HIS A 82 -6.73 -12.18 -7.49
C HIS A 82 -5.33 -12.79 -7.30
N TYR A 83 -4.74 -12.67 -6.11
CA TYR A 83 -3.49 -13.32 -5.71
C TYR A 83 -3.67 -14.82 -5.54
N GLN A 84 -4.79 -15.25 -4.93
CA GLN A 84 -5.14 -16.68 -4.84
C GLN A 84 -5.52 -17.26 -6.21
N SER A 85 -6.17 -16.50 -7.08
CA SER A 85 -6.53 -16.94 -8.43
C SER A 85 -5.33 -17.05 -9.39
N ARG A 86 -4.34 -16.14 -9.29
CA ARG A 86 -3.09 -16.24 -10.07
C ARG A 86 -2.18 -17.38 -9.62
N MET A 87 -2.10 -17.65 -8.31
CA MET A 87 -1.32 -18.79 -7.78
C MET A 87 -1.94 -20.15 -8.17
N LYS A 88 -3.27 -20.22 -8.38
CA LYS A 88 -3.95 -21.43 -8.87
C LYS A 88 -3.91 -21.61 -10.40
N ALA A 89 -3.53 -20.59 -11.15
CA ALA A 89 -3.56 -20.59 -12.63
C ALA A 89 -2.18 -20.77 -13.29
N SER A 90 -1.13 -21.09 -12.52
CA SER A 90 0.18 -21.47 -13.08
C SER A 90 0.23 -22.98 -13.30
N PRO A 91 0.00 -23.52 -14.52
CA PRO A 91 0.46 -24.86 -14.82
C PRO A 91 1.98 -24.82 -14.84
N SER A 92 2.58 -25.47 -13.84
CA SER A 92 3.96 -25.92 -13.87
C SER A 92 4.22 -26.64 -15.21
N HIS A 93 4.80 -25.94 -16.19
CA HIS A 93 5.33 -26.59 -17.38
C HIS A 93 6.66 -27.22 -16.99
N GLY A 94 6.63 -28.54 -16.87
CA GLY A 94 7.80 -29.40 -17.03
C GLY A 94 8.03 -29.71 -18.50
#